data_AF-A0A382UKV0-F1
#
_entry.id   AF-A0A382UKV0-F1
#
_cell.length_a   1.000
_cell.length_b   1.000
_cell.length_c   1.000
_cell.angle_alpha   90.00
_cell.angle_beta   90.00
_cell.angle_gamma   90.00
#
_symmetry.space_group_name_H-M   'P 1'
#
loop_
_entity.id
_entity.type
_entity.pdbx_description
1 polymer ?
#
loop_
_entity_poly.entity_id
_entity_poly.type
_entity_poly.pdbx_seq_one_letter_code
_entity_poly.pdbx_strand_id
1 'polypeptide(L)'
;YAHFFQFLGPEILAFDLTIAIVVMVVAGGRATLMGPVLGAIVFTVLPEVLRVVQVWRMAIFGLLLMLMMLFMPDGFWPALQLLARRCFERVTGRRTAAVVPSSLGSPSERFAADGSRPPVPARVEHGVAPTDRSQTVLTVERLCVHFGGVQAVHMVDFDVKAGEILSIIGPNGAGKTTILNAITRVGPITAGEISHQDALLNSLRSYEVARHGIGRTFQHTSLFPDVSTRQNLVLAHNGLEPESLHLNLLRTDASVQAAQDAEVAADRILERTQLVPYGASLARSLPYGHQR
;
A
#
# COMPACT_ATOMS: atom_id res chain seq x y z
N TYR A 1 -5.34 -17.74 -44.91
CA TYR A 1 -6.11 -18.56 -43.95
C TYR A 1 -7.46 -17.94 -43.53
N ALA A 2 -7.70 -16.63 -43.69
CA ALA A 2 -8.99 -15.99 -43.37
C ALA A 2 -10.12 -16.15 -44.42
N HIS A 3 -9.84 -16.74 -45.60
CA HIS A 3 -10.85 -16.92 -46.66
C HIS A 3 -11.67 -18.23 -46.54
N PHE A 4 -11.27 -19.18 -45.67
CA PHE A 4 -11.92 -20.49 -45.57
C PHE A 4 -12.93 -20.62 -44.42
N PHE A 5 -12.89 -19.74 -43.42
CA PHE A 5 -13.80 -19.79 -42.28
C PHE A 5 -14.73 -18.59 -42.31
N GLN A 6 -15.91 -18.75 -42.92
CA GLN A 6 -17.00 -17.77 -42.91
C GLN A 6 -17.78 -17.73 -41.59
N PHE A 7 -17.28 -18.39 -40.53
CA PHE A 7 -17.87 -18.36 -39.19
C PHE A 7 -16.77 -18.36 -38.13
N LEU A 8 -16.70 -17.28 -37.36
CA LEU A 8 -15.87 -17.17 -36.15
C LEU A 8 -16.79 -17.44 -34.96
N GLY A 9 -16.88 -18.70 -34.54
CA GLY A 9 -17.57 -19.05 -33.29
C GLY A 9 -16.77 -18.55 -32.08
N PRO A 10 -17.43 -18.03 -31.02
CA PRO A 10 -16.76 -17.58 -29.78
C PRO A 10 -15.93 -18.69 -29.10
N GLU A 11 -16.20 -19.95 -29.44
CA GLU A 11 -15.52 -21.15 -28.96
C GLU A 11 -14.05 -21.25 -29.43
N ILE A 12 -13.72 -20.71 -30.61
CA ILE A 12 -12.36 -20.76 -31.19
C ILE A 12 -11.45 -19.67 -30.59
N LEU A 13 -12.03 -18.62 -30.02
CA LEU A 13 -11.30 -17.46 -29.50
C LEU A 13 -11.22 -17.42 -27.97
N ALA A 14 -12.13 -18.07 -27.25
CA ALA A 14 -12.23 -17.86 -25.80
C ALA A 14 -11.26 -18.73 -24.98
N PHE A 15 -11.18 -20.03 -25.22
CA PHE A 15 -10.48 -20.94 -24.30
C PHE A 15 -8.95 -20.85 -24.44
N ASP A 16 -8.45 -20.97 -25.67
CA ASP A 16 -7.01 -20.94 -25.96
C ASP A 16 -6.38 -19.58 -25.62
N LEU A 17 -7.08 -18.48 -25.92
CA LEU A 17 -6.62 -17.13 -25.60
C LEU A 17 -6.59 -16.88 -24.09
N THR A 18 -7.60 -17.35 -23.35
CA THR A 18 -7.65 -17.16 -21.89
C THR A 18 -6.53 -17.94 -21.20
N ILE A 19 -6.28 -19.18 -21.61
CA ILE A 19 -5.15 -19.97 -21.11
C ILE A 19 -3.83 -19.31 -21.49
N ALA A 20 -3.69 -18.84 -22.73
CA ALA A 20 -2.49 -18.14 -23.18
C ALA A 20 -2.20 -16.88 -22.35
N ILE A 21 -3.22 -16.06 -22.05
CA ILE A 21 -3.08 -14.86 -21.21
C ILE A 21 -2.65 -15.24 -19.79
N VAL A 22 -3.29 -16.23 -19.18
CA VAL A 22 -2.92 -16.71 -17.83
C VAL A 22 -1.48 -17.21 -17.81
N VAL A 23 -1.09 -17.99 -18.82
CA VAL A 23 0.27 -18.50 -18.96
C VAL A 23 1.27 -17.37 -19.18
N MET A 24 0.98 -16.38 -20.03
CA MET A 24 1.85 -15.21 -20.25
C MET A 24 2.07 -14.41 -18.97
N VAL A 25 1.02 -14.21 -18.16
CA VAL A 25 1.10 -13.49 -16.88
C VAL A 25 1.89 -14.28 -15.85
N VAL A 26 1.64 -15.58 -15.73
CA VAL A 26 2.35 -16.46 -14.78
C VAL A 26 3.81 -16.64 -15.17
N ALA A 27 4.09 -16.84 -16.46
CA ALA A 27 5.45 -16.92 -17.01
C ALA A 27 6.22 -15.60 -16.86
N GLY A 28 5.55 -14.49 -17.17
CA GLY A 28 6.11 -13.15 -17.06
C GLY A 28 6.42 -12.72 -15.63
N GLY A 29 5.67 -13.25 -14.65
CA GLY A 29 5.78 -12.96 -13.24
C GLY A 29 4.67 -12.03 -12.75
N ARG A 30 4.04 -12.40 -11.63
CA ARG A 30 2.86 -11.72 -11.05
C ARG A 30 3.20 -10.43 -10.28
N ALA A 31 4.48 -10.18 -10.02
CA ALA A 31 4.93 -9.15 -9.08
C ALA A 31 5.14 -7.76 -9.71
N THR A 32 5.09 -7.60 -11.05
CA THR A 32 5.28 -6.30 -11.71
C THR A 32 4.46 -6.17 -13.00
N LEU A 33 4.13 -4.92 -13.37
CA LEU A 33 3.43 -4.59 -14.62
C LEU A 33 4.21 -4.97 -15.89
N MET A 34 5.55 -5.07 -15.82
CA MET A 34 6.43 -5.40 -16.95
C MET A 34 6.55 -6.91 -17.21
N GLY A 35 6.27 -7.74 -16.19
CA GLY A 35 6.31 -9.19 -16.30
C GLY A 35 5.37 -9.72 -17.40
N PRO A 36 4.06 -9.41 -17.34
CA PRO A 36 3.11 -9.83 -18.38
C PRO A 36 3.47 -9.38 -19.79
N VAL A 37 4.09 -8.20 -19.95
CA VAL A 37 4.53 -7.69 -21.26
C VAL A 37 5.68 -8.54 -21.82
N LEU A 38 6.68 -8.86 -21.00
CA LEU A 38 7.76 -9.77 -21.38
C LEU A 38 7.25 -11.19 -21.65
N GLY A 39 6.34 -11.69 -20.81
CA GLY A 39 5.65 -12.96 -21.01
C GLY A 39 4.93 -12.99 -22.36
N ALA A 40 4.18 -11.94 -22.70
CA ALA A 40 3.52 -11.81 -23.99
C ALA A 40 4.52 -11.79 -25.17
N ILE A 41 5.63 -11.06 -25.07
CA ILE A 41 6.66 -11.02 -26.11
C ILE A 41 7.28 -12.41 -26.32
N VAL A 42 7.69 -13.08 -25.24
CA VAL A 42 8.27 -14.42 -25.32
C VAL A 42 7.26 -15.40 -25.92
N PHE A 43 6.03 -15.43 -25.43
CA PHE A 43 5.01 -16.36 -25.91
C PHE A 43 4.46 -16.03 -27.29
N THR A 44 4.66 -14.82 -27.80
CA THR A 44 4.29 -14.45 -29.18
C THR A 44 5.42 -14.74 -30.16
N VAL A 45 6.68 -14.47 -29.79
CA VAL A 45 7.85 -14.62 -30.68
C VAL A 45 8.37 -16.06 -30.70
N LEU A 46 8.36 -16.75 -29.56
CA LEU A 46 8.91 -18.10 -29.42
C LEU A 46 8.22 -19.12 -30.34
N PRO A 47 6.87 -19.15 -30.48
CA PRO A 47 6.21 -20.05 -31.43
C PRO A 47 6.53 -19.73 -32.89
N GLU A 48 6.77 -18.46 -33.22
CA GLU A 48 7.11 -18.03 -34.59
C GLU A 48 8.53 -18.45 -34.96
N VAL A 49 9.49 -18.42 -34.02
CA VAL A 49 10.85 -18.93 -34.24
C VAL A 49 10.87 -20.47 -34.31
N LEU A 50 10.09 -21.14 -33.46
CA LEU A 50 9.94 -22.60 -33.47
C LEU A 50 9.12 -23.13 -34.66
N ARG A 51 8.59 -22.24 -35.51
CA ARG A 51 7.84 -22.59 -36.72
C ARG A 51 8.63 -23.48 -37.69
N VAL A 52 9.97 -23.40 -37.64
CA VAL A 52 10.87 -24.23 -38.46
C VAL A 52 10.80 -25.71 -38.09
N VAL A 53 10.41 -26.05 -36.85
CA VAL A 53 10.35 -27.42 -36.33
C VAL A 53 8.89 -27.80 -36.03
N GLN A 54 8.03 -27.80 -37.06
CA GLN A 54 6.57 -27.92 -36.89
C GLN A 54 6.11 -29.18 -36.14
N VAL A 55 6.83 -30.30 -36.28
CA VAL A 55 6.43 -31.60 -35.71
C VAL A 55 6.60 -31.64 -34.19
N TRP A 56 7.64 -31.01 -33.66
CA TRP A 56 7.96 -31.06 -32.23
C TRP A 56 7.50 -29.82 -31.45
N ARG A 57 6.89 -28.85 -32.14
CA ARG A 57 6.52 -27.54 -31.57
C ARG A 57 5.72 -27.66 -30.27
N MET A 58 4.65 -28.46 -30.25
CA MET A 58 3.79 -28.58 -29.07
C MET A 58 4.50 -29.30 -27.91
N ALA A 59 5.34 -30.29 -28.22
CA ALA A 59 6.11 -31.03 -27.21
C ALA A 59 7.20 -30.15 -26.59
N ILE A 60 7.94 -29.39 -27.40
CA ILE A 60 8.96 -28.43 -26.94
C ILE A 60 8.31 -27.35 -26.10
N PHE A 61 7.15 -26.83 -26.52
CA PHE A 61 6.44 -25.79 -25.79
C PHE A 61 5.92 -26.27 -24.43
N GLY A 62 5.30 -27.47 -24.38
CA GLY A 62 4.85 -28.07 -23.13
C GLY A 62 6.01 -28.37 -22.18
N LEU A 63 7.13 -28.88 -22.70
CA LEU A 63 8.34 -29.13 -21.91
C LEU A 63 8.95 -27.83 -21.38
N LEU A 64 8.99 -26.79 -22.19
CA LEU A 64 9.51 -25.47 -21.80
C LEU A 64 8.61 -24.83 -20.73
N LEU A 65 7.29 -24.96 -20.85
CA LEU A 65 6.34 -24.54 -19.81
C LEU A 65 6.55 -25.30 -18.50
N MET A 66 6.69 -26.61 -18.56
CA MET A 66 6.91 -27.46 -17.39
C MET A 66 8.24 -27.13 -16.70
N LEU A 67 9.33 -26.98 -17.48
CA LEU A 67 10.63 -26.58 -16.97
C LEU A 67 10.60 -25.18 -16.37
N MET A 68 9.89 -24.24 -17.00
CA MET A 68 9.74 -22.88 -16.50
C MET A 68 8.96 -22.87 -15.17
N MET A 69 7.88 -23.64 -15.07
CA MET A 69 7.10 -23.75 -13.82
C MET A 69 7.89 -24.41 -12.69
N LEU A 70 8.80 -25.34 -13.02
CA LEU A 70 9.61 -26.08 -12.04
C LEU A 70 10.84 -25.28 -11.57
N PHE A 71 11.54 -24.60 -12.47
CA PHE A 71 12.81 -23.92 -12.18
C PHE A 71 12.68 -22.40 -11.99
N MET A 72 11.58 -21.79 -12.43
CA MET A 72 11.29 -20.36 -12.30
C MET A 72 9.84 -20.12 -11.78
N PRO A 73 9.51 -20.57 -10.55
CA PRO A 73 8.16 -20.43 -9.98
C PRO A 73 7.68 -18.98 -9.84
N ASP A 74 8.61 -18.01 -9.78
CA ASP A 74 8.33 -16.56 -9.70
C ASP A 74 8.40 -15.84 -11.07
N GLY A 75 8.66 -16.56 -12.18
CA GLY A 75 8.71 -16.02 -13.56
C GLY A 75 10.09 -15.52 -14.03
N PHE A 76 10.15 -14.98 -15.27
CA PHE A 76 11.40 -14.52 -15.92
C PHE A 76 11.99 -13.23 -15.32
N TRP A 77 11.13 -12.36 -14.78
CA TRP A 77 11.49 -11.03 -14.32
C TRP A 77 12.55 -10.99 -13.20
N PRO A 78 12.46 -11.78 -12.11
CA PRO A 78 13.48 -11.74 -11.05
C PRO A 78 14.88 -12.18 -11.52
N ALA A 79 14.98 -13.16 -12.43
CA ALA A 79 16.25 -13.60 -13.01
C ALA A 79 16.85 -12.55 -13.98
N LEU A 80 15.99 -11.90 -14.78
CA LEU A 80 16.41 -10.81 -15.66
C LEU A 80 16.84 -9.58 -14.85
N GLN A 81 16.16 -9.27 -13.74
CA GLN A 81 16.56 -8.20 -12.82
C GLN A 81 17.93 -8.48 -12.18
N LEU A 82 18.24 -9.73 -11.84
CA LEU A 82 19.56 -10.13 -11.33
C LEU A 82 20.67 -9.96 -12.38
N LEU A 83 20.39 -10.33 -13.63
CA LEU A 83 21.33 -10.16 -14.76
C LEU A 83 21.50 -8.68 -15.15
N ALA A 84 20.41 -7.92 -15.22
CA ALA A 84 20.44 -6.48 -15.47
C ALA A 84 21.20 -5.72 -14.38
N ARG A 85 21.01 -6.08 -13.10
CA ARG A 85 21.81 -5.55 -11.99
C ARG A 85 23.29 -5.88 -12.13
N ARG A 86 23.65 -7.11 -12.49
CA ARG A 86 25.06 -7.49 -12.72
C ARG A 86 25.72 -6.76 -13.89
N CYS A 87 24.99 -6.51 -14.98
CA CYS A 87 25.49 -5.72 -16.10
C CYS A 87 25.59 -4.24 -15.75
N PHE A 88 24.59 -3.69 -15.06
CA PHE A 88 24.58 -2.30 -14.60
C PHE A 88 25.69 -2.01 -13.58
N GLU A 89 25.92 -2.91 -12.62
CA GLU A 89 27.01 -2.84 -11.63
C GLU A 89 28.41 -2.92 -12.26
N ARG A 90 28.58 -3.69 -13.35
CA ARG A 90 29.85 -3.75 -14.10
C ARG A 90 30.14 -2.48 -14.88
N VAL A 91 29.12 -1.78 -15.36
CA VAL A 91 29.27 -0.56 -16.16
C VAL A 91 29.33 0.71 -15.30
N THR A 92 28.67 0.75 -14.14
CA THR A 92 28.58 1.95 -13.29
C THR A 92 29.35 1.87 -11.97
N GLY A 93 29.95 0.73 -11.61
CA GLY A 93 30.79 0.58 -10.41
C GLY A 93 30.07 0.75 -9.06
N ARG A 94 28.76 1.03 -9.04
CA ARG A 94 27.94 1.19 -7.83
C ARG A 94 27.17 -0.09 -7.55
N ARG A 95 27.49 -0.76 -6.44
CA ARG A 95 26.76 -1.92 -5.92
C ARG A 95 25.34 -1.52 -5.53
N THR A 96 24.34 -2.12 -6.16
CA THR A 96 22.95 -2.05 -5.72
C THR A 96 22.70 -3.11 -4.65
N ALA A 97 22.61 -2.69 -3.39
CA ALA A 97 22.20 -3.59 -2.31
C ALA A 97 20.77 -4.07 -2.58
N ALA A 98 20.64 -5.33 -2.97
CA ALA A 98 19.36 -6.01 -3.08
C ALA A 98 18.90 -6.38 -1.66
N VAL A 99 17.87 -5.70 -1.16
CA VAL A 99 17.08 -6.23 -0.04
C VAL A 99 16.23 -7.35 -0.61
N VAL A 100 16.75 -8.57 -0.52
CA VAL A 100 15.98 -9.82 -0.60
C VAL A 100 15.96 -10.35 0.83
N PRO A 101 14.79 -10.52 1.47
CA PRO A 101 14.74 -11.26 2.72
C PRO A 101 14.86 -12.75 2.38
N SER A 102 16.10 -13.24 2.32
CA SER A 102 16.40 -14.67 2.36
C SER A 102 16.15 -15.17 3.78
N SER A 103 15.13 -16.03 3.91
CA SER A 103 15.00 -17.07 4.95
C SER A 103 15.51 -16.71 6.34
N LEU A 104 14.65 -16.07 7.15
CA LEU A 104 14.75 -16.15 8.60
C LEU A 104 13.58 -17.00 9.07
N GLY A 105 13.91 -18.15 9.66
CA GLY A 105 12.96 -19.07 10.26
C GLY A 105 11.98 -18.35 11.19
N SER A 106 10.76 -18.85 11.22
CA SER A 106 9.63 -18.32 11.98
C SER A 106 10.02 -17.95 13.42
N PRO A 107 10.06 -16.65 13.78
CA PRO A 107 10.30 -16.20 15.15
C PRO A 107 9.20 -16.63 16.13
N SER A 108 8.06 -17.14 15.63
CA SER A 108 6.90 -17.56 16.42
C SER A 108 7.20 -18.69 17.40
N GLU A 109 8.29 -19.45 17.22
CA GLU A 109 8.66 -20.52 18.16
C GLU A 109 9.48 -20.02 19.36
N ARG A 110 10.12 -18.85 19.28
CA ARG A 110 10.95 -18.32 20.39
C ARG A 110 10.14 -17.55 21.43
N PHE A 111 8.98 -17.03 21.08
CA PHE A 111 8.15 -16.21 21.98
C PHE A 111 7.09 -17.00 22.77
N ALA A 112 6.89 -18.28 22.48
CA ALA A 112 5.98 -19.12 23.27
C ALA A 112 6.62 -19.66 24.57
N ALA A 113 7.95 -19.55 24.72
CA ALA A 113 8.68 -20.20 25.81
C ALA A 113 9.03 -19.28 26.99
N ASP A 114 8.96 -17.96 26.84
CA ASP A 114 9.30 -17.01 27.90
C ASP A 114 8.10 -16.10 28.23
N GLY A 115 7.39 -16.46 29.29
CA GLY A 115 6.18 -15.78 29.79
C GLY A 115 6.43 -14.41 30.42
N SER A 116 7.52 -13.73 30.05
CA SER A 116 7.85 -12.40 30.55
C SER A 116 7.22 -11.31 29.67
N ARG A 117 6.14 -10.70 30.19
CA ARG A 117 5.64 -9.42 29.66
C ARG A 117 6.76 -8.38 29.74
N PRO A 118 7.19 -7.75 28.63
CA PRO A 118 8.14 -6.65 28.73
C PRO A 118 7.49 -5.49 29.50
N PRO A 119 8.25 -4.78 30.36
CA PRO A 119 7.73 -3.67 31.15
C PRO A 119 7.29 -2.54 30.22
N VAL A 120 6.12 -1.96 30.49
CA VAL A 120 5.62 -0.75 29.83
C VAL A 120 6.53 0.42 30.22
N PRO A 121 7.33 1.01 29.32
CA PRO A 121 8.18 2.14 29.69
C PRO A 121 7.37 3.44 29.83
N ALA A 122 7.84 4.34 30.70
CA ALA A 122 7.19 5.62 30.97
C ALA A 122 7.17 6.56 29.75
N ARG A 123 6.10 7.36 29.65
CA ARG A 123 5.82 8.33 28.58
C ARG A 123 6.98 9.32 28.39
N VAL A 124 7.59 9.32 27.20
CA VAL A 124 8.62 10.30 26.81
C VAL A 124 7.92 11.54 26.25
N GLU A 125 7.97 12.65 26.99
CA GLU A 125 7.50 13.96 26.52
C GLU A 125 8.60 14.64 25.69
N HIS A 126 8.71 14.30 24.40
CA HIS A 126 9.61 15.02 23.49
C HIS A 126 8.83 15.92 22.51
N GLY A 127 8.90 17.22 22.77
CA GLY A 127 9.13 18.28 21.77
C GLY A 127 8.19 18.40 20.58
N VAL A 128 6.90 18.69 20.81
CA VAL A 128 6.15 19.53 19.86
C VAL A 128 6.42 20.97 20.29
N ALA A 129 6.84 21.85 19.37
CA ALA A 129 6.97 23.28 19.66
C ALA A 129 5.68 23.76 20.35
N PRO A 130 5.74 24.66 21.34
CA PRO A 130 4.55 25.09 22.06
C PRO A 130 3.60 25.78 21.07
N THR A 131 2.67 25.01 20.51
CA THR A 131 1.58 25.57 19.71
C THR A 131 0.78 26.42 20.68
N ASP A 132 0.57 27.68 20.30
CA ASP A 132 -0.23 28.58 21.10
C ASP A 132 -1.60 27.93 21.29
N ARG A 133 -1.89 27.52 22.53
CA ARG A 133 -3.14 26.83 22.90
C ARG A 133 -4.36 27.73 22.73
N SER A 134 -4.16 29.01 22.39
CA SER A 134 -5.24 29.92 22.02
C SER A 134 -5.65 29.81 20.55
N GLN A 135 -4.79 29.26 19.67
CA GLN A 135 -5.06 29.15 18.23
C GLN A 135 -6.10 28.07 17.94
N THR A 136 -7.20 28.45 17.28
CA THR A 136 -8.17 27.50 16.71
C THR A 136 -7.56 26.79 15.51
N VAL A 137 -7.56 25.45 15.52
CA VAL A 137 -7.00 24.62 14.44
C VAL A 137 -8.06 23.96 13.57
N LEU A 138 -9.27 23.75 14.10
CA LEU A 138 -10.41 23.22 13.37
C LEU A 138 -11.65 24.05 13.72
N THR A 139 -12.36 24.52 12.70
CA THR A 139 -13.65 25.20 12.84
C THR A 139 -14.69 24.43 12.06
N VAL A 140 -15.81 24.15 12.70
CA VAL A 140 -17.00 23.53 12.10
C VAL A 140 -18.13 24.53 12.21
N GLU A 141 -18.68 24.96 11.08
CA GLU A 141 -19.76 25.95 11.02
C GLU A 141 -21.00 25.37 10.32
N ARG A 142 -22.13 25.39 11.03
CA ARG A 142 -23.47 24.99 10.57
C ARG A 142 -23.47 23.65 9.84
N LEU A 143 -22.65 22.70 10.31
CA LEU A 143 -22.48 21.40 9.66
C LEU A 143 -23.82 20.68 9.58
N CYS A 144 -24.20 20.31 8.36
CA CYS A 144 -25.38 19.51 8.09
C CYS A 144 -25.00 18.27 7.27
N VAL A 145 -25.51 17.11 7.66
CA VAL A 145 -25.30 15.85 6.95
C VAL A 145 -26.62 15.10 6.82
N HIS A 146 -27.00 14.80 5.58
CA HIS A 146 -28.20 14.04 5.25
C HIS A 146 -27.83 12.72 4.56
N PHE A 147 -28.57 11.67 4.90
CA PHE A 147 -28.53 10.39 4.20
C PHE A 147 -29.93 10.06 3.70
N GLY A 148 -30.15 10.28 2.40
CA GLY A 148 -31.50 10.20 1.83
C GLY A 148 -32.46 11.14 2.56
N GLY A 149 -33.56 10.60 3.09
CA GLY A 149 -34.56 11.38 3.84
C GLY A 149 -34.23 11.63 5.32
N VAL A 150 -33.10 11.12 5.84
CA VAL A 150 -32.73 11.24 7.25
C VAL A 150 -31.68 12.33 7.43
N GLN A 151 -31.99 13.32 8.26
CA GLN A 151 -31.04 14.33 8.72
C GLN A 151 -30.25 13.77 9.91
N ALA A 152 -28.98 13.42 9.67
CA ALA A 152 -28.12 12.80 10.67
C ALA A 152 -27.34 13.83 11.51
N VAL A 153 -27.08 15.01 10.96
CA VAL A 153 -26.47 16.16 11.65
C VAL A 153 -27.19 17.42 11.17
N HIS A 154 -27.56 18.31 12.09
CA HIS A 154 -28.30 19.53 11.80
C HIS A 154 -27.64 20.73 12.48
N MET A 155 -27.06 21.62 11.66
CA MET A 155 -26.46 22.90 12.06
C MET A 155 -25.61 22.80 13.32
N VAL A 156 -24.56 21.97 13.28
CA VAL A 156 -23.60 21.85 14.38
C VAL A 156 -22.46 22.83 14.18
N ASP A 157 -22.15 23.58 15.25
CA ASP A 157 -21.08 24.57 15.32
C ASP A 157 -20.12 24.24 16.48
N PHE A 158 -18.82 24.15 16.22
CA PHE A 158 -17.80 24.09 17.27
C PHE A 158 -16.39 24.36 16.72
N ASP A 159 -15.51 24.76 17.64
CA ASP A 159 -14.09 24.96 17.38
C ASP A 159 -13.24 23.98 18.19
N VAL A 160 -12.05 23.67 17.68
CA VAL A 160 -11.01 22.92 18.40
C VAL A 160 -9.72 23.73 18.39
N LYS A 161 -9.14 23.96 19.57
CA LYS A 161 -7.87 24.67 19.72
C LYS A 161 -6.67 23.72 19.65
N ALA A 162 -5.51 24.29 19.34
CA ALA A 162 -4.27 23.53 19.30
C ALA A 162 -3.97 22.84 20.64
N GLY A 163 -3.80 21.52 20.60
CA GLY A 163 -3.54 20.70 21.80
C GLY A 163 -4.76 20.46 22.69
N GLU A 164 -5.95 20.89 22.28
CA GLU A 164 -7.20 20.60 22.97
C GLU A 164 -7.64 19.15 22.74
N ILE A 165 -8.22 18.53 23.78
CA ILE A 165 -8.88 17.23 23.67
C ILE A 165 -10.39 17.48 23.77
N LEU A 166 -11.06 17.52 22.62
CA LEU A 166 -12.51 17.64 22.53
C LEU A 166 -13.17 16.25 22.49
N SER A 167 -14.24 16.05 23.27
CA SER A 167 -15.02 14.81 23.30
C SER A 167 -16.46 15.07 22.87
N ILE A 168 -16.97 14.29 21.92
CA ILE A 168 -18.38 14.32 21.48
C ILE A 168 -19.11 13.13 22.09
N ILE A 169 -20.05 13.39 22.99
CA ILE A 169 -20.87 12.38 23.67
C ILE A 169 -22.34 12.50 23.29
N GLY A 170 -23.08 11.40 23.38
CA GLY A 170 -24.51 11.37 23.05
C GLY A 170 -25.01 9.95 22.79
N PRO A 171 -26.33 9.73 22.69
CA PRO A 171 -26.93 8.41 22.47
C PRO A 171 -26.57 7.83 21.10
N ASN A 172 -26.83 6.54 20.89
CA ASN A 172 -26.68 5.90 19.58
C ASN A 172 -27.60 6.59 18.57
N GLY A 173 -27.08 6.88 17.39
CA GLY A 173 -27.81 7.64 16.36
C GLY A 173 -27.71 9.16 16.47
N ALA A 174 -27.09 9.73 17.51
CA ALA A 174 -26.95 11.19 17.67
C ALA A 174 -25.97 11.89 16.69
N GLY A 175 -25.56 11.22 15.61
CA GLY A 175 -24.69 11.84 14.60
C GLY A 175 -23.19 11.89 14.92
N LYS A 176 -22.72 11.36 16.06
CA LYS A 176 -21.28 11.39 16.46
C LYS A 176 -20.34 10.87 15.37
N THR A 177 -20.58 9.63 14.92
CA THR A 177 -19.79 9.01 13.84
C THR A 177 -19.96 9.77 12.53
N THR A 178 -21.13 10.37 12.29
CA THR A 178 -21.41 11.18 11.11
C THR A 178 -20.55 12.45 11.09
N ILE A 179 -20.43 13.15 12.22
CA ILE A 179 -19.56 14.33 12.37
C ILE A 179 -18.11 13.93 12.10
N LEU A 180 -17.63 12.86 12.74
CA LEU A 180 -16.27 12.33 12.51
C LEU A 180 -16.04 11.98 11.03
N ASN A 181 -17.02 11.37 10.37
CA ASN A 181 -16.94 11.02 8.94
C ASN A 181 -16.90 12.26 8.04
N ALA A 182 -17.63 13.32 8.39
CA ALA A 182 -17.65 14.58 7.67
C ALA A 182 -16.30 15.31 7.78
N ILE A 183 -15.74 15.42 8.99
CA ILE A 183 -14.42 16.03 9.24
C ILE A 183 -13.34 15.32 8.43
N THR A 184 -13.36 13.99 8.43
CA THR A 184 -12.35 13.19 7.72
C THR A 184 -12.67 13.00 6.24
N ARG A 185 -13.74 13.65 5.74
CA ARG A 185 -14.23 13.59 4.35
C ARG A 185 -14.43 12.17 3.82
N VAL A 186 -14.70 11.20 4.70
CA VAL A 186 -15.13 9.84 4.34
C VAL A 186 -16.65 9.80 4.17
N GLY A 187 -17.36 10.70 4.86
CA GLY A 187 -18.78 10.97 4.67
C GLY A 187 -19.03 12.30 3.95
N PRO A 188 -20.26 12.50 3.44
CA PRO A 188 -20.64 13.74 2.78
C PRO A 188 -20.78 14.89 3.79
N ILE A 189 -20.62 16.10 3.28
CA ILE A 189 -21.06 17.35 3.92
C ILE A 189 -22.18 17.86 3.02
N THR A 190 -23.40 18.00 3.55
CA THR A 190 -24.55 18.44 2.74
C THR A 190 -24.68 19.96 2.75
N ALA A 191 -24.40 20.60 3.88
CA ALA A 191 -24.32 22.05 4.03
C ALA A 191 -23.41 22.40 5.22
N GLY A 192 -23.02 23.67 5.33
CA GLY A 192 -22.04 24.13 6.30
C GLY A 192 -20.61 23.93 5.83
N GLU A 193 -19.65 24.34 6.65
CA GLU A 193 -18.24 24.39 6.30
C GLU A 193 -17.38 23.80 7.42
N ILE A 194 -16.30 23.13 7.03
CA ILE A 194 -15.26 22.66 7.94
C ILE A 194 -13.93 23.19 7.42
N SER A 195 -13.20 23.93 8.26
CA SER A 195 -11.88 24.46 7.95
C SER A 195 -10.83 23.95 8.93
N HIS A 196 -9.61 23.73 8.44
CA HIS A 196 -8.46 23.33 9.25
C HIS A 196 -7.23 24.15 8.83
N GLN A 197 -6.62 24.88 9.77
CA GLN A 197 -5.45 25.74 9.51
C GLN A 197 -5.61 26.58 8.23
N ASP A 198 -6.73 27.30 8.13
CA ASP A 198 -7.13 28.14 6.98
C ASP A 198 -7.51 27.40 5.68
N ALA A 199 -7.43 26.06 5.65
CA ALA A 199 -7.85 25.26 4.50
C ALA A 199 -9.31 24.77 4.64
N LEU A 200 -10.15 25.08 3.66
CA LEU A 200 -11.53 24.57 3.58
C LEU A 200 -11.52 23.09 3.18
N LEU A 201 -12.01 22.21 4.06
CA LEU A 201 -12.01 20.76 3.84
C LEU A 201 -13.12 20.28 2.91
N ASN A 202 -14.17 21.07 2.71
CA ASN A 202 -15.35 20.69 1.93
C ASN A 202 -15.03 20.24 0.50
N SER A 203 -14.06 20.90 -0.15
CA SER A 203 -13.62 20.59 -1.51
C SER A 203 -12.61 19.46 -1.60
N LEU A 204 -12.01 19.08 -0.47
CA LEU A 204 -10.94 18.08 -0.43
C LEU A 204 -11.51 16.66 -0.40
N ARG A 205 -10.75 15.73 -0.97
CA ARG A 205 -10.97 14.28 -0.84
C ARG A 205 -10.34 13.79 0.47
N SER A 206 -10.77 12.63 0.95
CA SER A 206 -10.33 12.08 2.24
C SER A 206 -8.80 11.93 2.36
N TYR A 207 -8.13 11.53 1.28
CA TYR A 207 -6.66 11.44 1.26
C TYR A 207 -5.97 12.82 1.29
N GLU A 208 -6.60 13.85 0.73
CA GLU A 208 -6.08 15.23 0.77
C GLU A 208 -6.26 15.81 2.17
N VAL A 209 -7.38 15.51 2.83
CA VAL A 209 -7.60 15.86 4.25
C VAL A 209 -6.54 15.23 5.16
N ALA A 210 -6.20 13.95 4.93
CA ALA A 210 -5.11 13.30 5.66
C ALA A 210 -3.77 14.01 5.47
N ARG A 211 -3.47 14.48 4.25
CA ARG A 211 -2.28 15.28 3.93
C ARG A 211 -2.28 16.67 4.57
N HIS A 212 -3.45 17.22 4.86
CA HIS A 212 -3.59 18.45 5.64
C HIS A 212 -3.44 18.22 7.16
N GLY A 213 -3.00 17.03 7.60
CA GLY A 213 -2.69 16.74 9.00
C GLY A 213 -3.84 16.16 9.82
N ILE A 214 -4.99 15.83 9.19
CA ILE A 214 -6.13 15.24 9.89
C ILE A 214 -6.09 13.72 9.76
N GLY A 215 -5.60 13.05 10.82
CA GLY A 215 -5.60 11.60 10.94
C GLY A 215 -6.87 11.05 11.60
N ARG A 216 -7.27 9.84 11.23
CA ARG A 216 -8.36 9.10 11.88
C ARG A 216 -7.93 7.70 12.26
N THR A 217 -8.17 7.31 13.51
CA THR A 217 -8.13 5.92 13.92
C THR A 217 -9.47 5.24 13.66
N PHE A 218 -9.43 4.04 13.11
CA PHE A 218 -10.63 3.21 12.89
C PHE A 218 -10.71 2.13 13.97
N GLN A 219 -11.93 1.65 14.26
CA GLN A 219 -12.13 0.60 15.28
C GLN A 219 -11.39 -0.69 14.94
N HIS A 220 -11.28 -1.01 13.65
CA HIS A 220 -10.45 -2.08 13.14
C HIS A 220 -9.23 -1.48 12.44
N THR A 221 -8.03 -1.87 12.89
CA THR A 221 -6.80 -1.40 12.26
C THR A 221 -6.63 -2.04 10.89
N SER A 222 -6.39 -1.22 9.86
CA SER A 222 -6.03 -1.67 8.52
C SER A 222 -4.51 -1.73 8.38
N LEU A 223 -3.90 -2.78 8.95
CA LEU A 223 -2.47 -3.07 8.76
C LEU A 223 -2.29 -4.08 7.62
N PHE A 224 -1.15 -4.02 6.94
CA PHE A 224 -0.70 -5.08 6.04
C PHE A 224 -0.13 -6.23 6.90
N PRO A 225 -0.86 -7.36 7.04
CA PRO A 225 -0.59 -8.37 8.06
C PRO A 225 0.73 -9.12 7.85
N ASP A 226 1.12 -9.28 6.59
CA ASP A 226 2.29 -10.05 6.14
C ASP A 226 3.52 -9.18 5.91
N VAL A 227 3.46 -7.93 6.35
CA VAL A 227 4.51 -6.92 6.25
C VAL A 227 4.98 -6.57 7.67
N SER A 228 6.25 -6.20 7.83
CA SER A 228 6.76 -5.86 9.16
C SER A 228 6.09 -4.60 9.73
N THR A 229 6.09 -4.43 11.05
CA THR A 229 5.57 -3.24 11.72
C THR A 229 6.24 -1.97 11.19
N ARG A 230 7.57 -1.99 11.04
CA ARG A 230 8.35 -0.88 10.51
C ARG A 230 7.96 -0.55 9.06
N GLN A 231 7.80 -1.58 8.22
CA GLN A 231 7.39 -1.39 6.83
C GLN A 231 5.95 -0.86 6.70
N ASN A 232 5.04 -1.25 7.59
CA ASN A 232 3.69 -0.66 7.65
C ASN A 232 3.74 0.86 7.89
N LEU A 233 4.65 1.33 8.75
CA LEU A 233 4.84 2.76 9.02
C LEU A 233 5.46 3.49 7.83
N VAL A 234 6.45 2.88 7.15
CA VAL A 234 7.03 3.42 5.92
C VAL A 234 5.98 3.57 4.82
N LEU A 235 5.15 2.54 4.62
CA LEU A 235 4.07 2.55 3.64
C LEU A 235 3.03 3.64 3.96
N ALA A 236 2.70 3.82 5.23
CA ALA A 236 1.79 4.89 5.66
C ALA A 236 2.37 6.28 5.39
N HIS A 237 3.66 6.49 5.65
CA HIS A 237 4.34 7.77 5.37
C HIS A 237 4.33 8.10 3.88
N ASN A 238 4.66 7.14 3.02
CA ASN A 238 4.67 7.34 1.57
C ASN A 238 3.28 7.65 1.00
N GLY A 239 2.20 7.17 1.62
CA GLY A 239 0.83 7.52 1.21
C GLY A 239 0.48 9.01 1.41
N LEU A 240 1.16 9.68 2.35
CA LEU A 240 0.97 11.10 2.64
C LEU A 240 1.72 11.98 1.63
N GLU A 241 2.77 11.50 0.98
CA GLU A 241 3.50 12.26 -0.03
C GLU A 241 2.92 12.03 -1.43
N PRO A 242 2.64 13.08 -2.22
CA PRO A 242 2.22 12.96 -3.62
C PRO A 242 3.40 12.57 -4.50
N GLU A 243 3.93 11.36 -4.38
CA GLU A 243 4.92 10.91 -5.35
C GLU A 243 4.24 10.55 -6.67
N SER A 244 4.71 11.17 -7.75
CA SER A 244 4.32 10.76 -9.09
C SER A 244 4.87 9.36 -9.35
N LEU A 245 3.99 8.43 -9.74
CA LEU A 245 4.33 7.03 -10.08
C LEU A 245 5.57 6.89 -10.98
N HIS A 246 5.81 7.89 -11.84
CA HIS A 246 6.95 7.94 -12.76
C HIS A 246 8.30 8.20 -12.05
N LEU A 247 8.34 9.00 -10.99
CA LEU A 247 9.57 9.28 -10.23
C LEU A 247 10.08 8.02 -9.51
N ASN A 248 9.16 7.21 -8.98
CA ASN A 248 9.47 5.92 -8.38
C ASN A 248 9.97 4.89 -9.39
N LEU A 249 9.45 4.94 -10.62
CA LEU A 249 9.87 4.02 -11.69
C LEU A 249 11.31 4.31 -12.16
N LEU A 250 11.68 5.59 -12.23
CA LEU A 250 13.00 6.03 -12.69
C LEU A 250 14.07 6.06 -11.59
N ARG A 251 13.69 5.77 -10.33
CA ARG A 251 14.59 5.68 -9.18
C ARG A 251 15.56 6.87 -9.08
N THR A 252 15.00 8.07 -9.25
CA THR A 252 15.71 9.35 -9.14
C THR A 252 16.30 9.56 -7.75
N ASP A 253 17.30 10.44 -7.61
CA ASP A 253 17.89 10.76 -6.30
C ASP A 253 16.82 11.26 -5.30
N ALA A 254 15.82 12.00 -5.79
CA ALA A 254 14.66 12.42 -4.99
C ALA A 254 13.86 11.24 -4.42
N SER A 255 13.59 10.21 -5.24
CA SER A 255 12.88 9.00 -4.77
C SER A 255 13.69 8.19 -3.75
N VAL A 256 15.02 8.20 -3.88
CA VAL A 256 15.90 7.54 -2.91
C VAL A 256 15.89 8.29 -1.58
N GLN A 257 15.92 9.62 -1.63
CA GLN A 257 15.87 10.46 -0.45
C GLN A 257 14.51 10.37 0.26
N ALA A 258 13.41 10.44 -0.48
CA ALA A 258 12.06 10.24 0.08
C ALA A 258 11.92 8.87 0.76
N ALA A 259 12.48 7.81 0.16
CA ALA A 259 12.50 6.48 0.78
C ALA A 259 13.30 6.47 2.10
N GLN A 260 14.44 7.18 2.16
CA GLN A 260 15.22 7.31 3.40
C GLN A 260 14.48 8.11 4.48
N ASP A 261 13.81 9.19 4.08
CA ASP A 261 13.04 10.04 4.99
C ASP A 261 11.87 9.26 5.61
N ALA A 262 11.21 8.42 4.82
CA ALA A 262 10.15 7.52 5.28
C ALA A 262 10.65 6.50 6.31
N GLU A 263 11.85 5.95 6.09
CA GLU A 263 12.49 5.03 7.02
C GLU A 263 12.82 5.70 8.37
N VAL A 264 13.37 6.91 8.33
CA VAL A 264 13.65 7.71 9.53
C VAL A 264 12.37 8.13 10.25
N ALA A 265 11.31 8.44 9.51
CA ALA A 265 10.00 8.74 10.10
C ALA A 265 9.40 7.52 10.80
N ALA A 266 9.49 6.34 10.19
CA ALA A 266 9.03 5.09 10.79
C ALA A 266 9.75 4.77 12.10
N ASP A 267 11.07 4.92 12.13
CA ASP A 267 11.87 4.67 13.34
C ASP A 267 11.51 5.64 14.47
N ARG A 268 11.31 6.93 14.16
CA ARG A 268 10.82 7.92 15.14
C ARG A 268 9.44 7.57 15.70
N ILE A 269 8.54 7.03 14.88
CA ILE A 269 7.21 6.60 15.36
C ILE A 269 7.37 5.40 16.29
N LEU A 270 8.18 4.39 15.92
CA LEU A 270 8.43 3.22 16.76
C LEU A 270 9.03 3.59 18.12
N GLU A 271 9.93 4.58 18.16
CA GLU A 271 10.48 5.11 19.40
C GLU A 271 9.41 5.78 20.25
N ARG A 272 8.61 6.67 19.65
CA ARG A 272 7.53 7.40 20.35
C ARG A 272 6.44 6.48 20.88
N THR A 273 6.12 5.41 20.18
CA THR A 273 5.12 4.41 20.60
C THR A 273 5.73 3.26 21.40
N GLN A 274 7.05 3.27 21.63
CA GLN A 274 7.79 2.22 22.35
C GLN A 274 7.65 0.83 21.72
N LEU A 275 7.50 0.78 20.40
CA LEU A 275 7.35 -0.46 19.61
C LEU A 275 8.64 -0.88 18.89
N VAL A 276 9.79 -0.26 19.20
CA VAL A 276 11.09 -0.58 18.60
C VAL A 276 11.39 -2.09 18.56
N PRO A 277 11.17 -2.89 19.63
CA PRO A 277 11.43 -4.34 19.60
C PRO A 277 10.58 -5.11 18.59
N TYR A 278 9.43 -4.55 18.20
CA TYR A 278 8.47 -5.16 17.28
C TYR A 278 8.64 -4.68 15.84
N GLY A 279 9.59 -3.78 15.55
CA GLY A 279 9.78 -3.18 14.23
C GLY A 279 9.98 -4.21 13.12
N ALA A 280 10.73 -5.28 13.39
CA ALA A 280 11.00 -6.36 12.43
C ALA A 280 9.92 -7.46 12.41
N SER A 281 9.03 -7.49 13.41
CA SER A 281 7.97 -8.49 13.52
C SER A 281 6.85 -8.22 12.50
N LEU A 282 6.20 -9.28 12.02
CA LEU A 282 5.04 -9.16 11.15
C LEU A 282 3.87 -8.52 11.91
N ALA A 283 3.13 -7.61 11.26
CA ALA A 283 2.00 -6.93 11.90
C ALA A 283 0.96 -7.90 12.48
N ARG A 284 0.70 -9.03 11.80
CA ARG A 284 -0.23 -10.08 12.30
C ARG A 284 0.22 -10.77 13.59
N SER A 285 1.52 -10.75 13.89
CA SER A 285 2.09 -11.38 15.09
C SER A 285 2.01 -10.49 16.33
N LEU A 286 1.64 -9.22 16.17
CA LEU A 286 1.51 -8.28 17.27
C LEU A 286 0.26 -8.56 18.09
N PRO A 287 0.33 -8.44 19.43
CA PRO A 287 -0.87 -8.35 20.26
C PRO A 287 -1.78 -7.21 19.80
N TYR A 288 -3.10 -7.39 19.89
CA TYR A 288 -4.07 -6.40 19.40
C TYR A 288 -3.86 -4.98 19.95
N GLY A 289 -3.43 -4.85 21.21
CA GLY A 289 -3.11 -3.55 21.81
C GLY A 289 -1.94 -2.82 21.15
N HIS A 290 -0.96 -3.55 20.61
CA HIS A 290 0.17 -2.99 19.87
C HIS A 290 -0.16 -2.77 18.38
N GLN A 291 -1.20 -3.41 17.86
CA GLN A 291 -1.72 -3.12 16.52
C GLN A 291 -2.52 -1.81 16.49
N ARG A 292 -2.98 -1.31 17.64
CA ARG A 292 -3.73 -0.05 17.77
C ARG A 292 -2.80 1.11 18.07
#